data_AF-A0A0P4R6C7-F1
#
_entry.id   AF-A0A0P4R6C7-F1
#
_cell.length_a   1.000
_cell.length_b   1.000
_cell.length_c   1.000
_cell.angle_alpha   90.00
_cell.angle_beta   90.00
_cell.angle_gamma   90.00
#
_symmetry.space_group_name_H-M   'P 1'
#
loop_
_entity.id
_entity.type
_entity.pdbx_description
1 polymer ?
#
loop_
_entity_poly.entity_id
_entity_poly.type
_entity_poly.pdbx_seq_one_letter_code
_entity_poly.pdbx_strand_id
1 'polypeptide(L)'
;MSTSTEQQWWVIYRETVIRFEIVAVEPPPGDDAAFDERCAQLEADGLGAYVIAAPDADTAGDIVGRAWVEAFLSDPQRLAAADAHLATLNRPIK
;
A
#
# COMPACT_ATOMS: atom_id res chain seq x y z
N MET A 1 -21.81 4.37 -25.66
CA MET A 1 -21.55 3.40 -24.58
C MET A 1 -20.06 3.45 -24.30
N SER A 2 -19.64 4.10 -23.21
CA SER A 2 -18.23 4.11 -22.83
C SER A 2 -17.98 2.86 -22.01
N THR A 3 -17.37 1.85 -22.61
CA THR A 3 -16.83 0.69 -21.89
C THR A 3 -15.71 1.20 -21.00
N SER A 4 -15.97 1.34 -19.69
CA SER A 4 -14.90 1.70 -18.74
C SER A 4 -13.84 0.63 -18.83
N THR A 5 -12.68 0.98 -19.39
CA THR A 5 -11.57 0.05 -19.63
C THR A 5 -10.74 0.00 -18.36
N GLU A 6 -11.38 -0.38 -17.24
CA GLU A 6 -10.70 -0.49 -15.96
C GLU A 6 -9.78 -1.70 -16.02
N GLN A 7 -8.48 -1.43 -16.04
CA GLN A 7 -7.44 -2.45 -15.96
C GLN A 7 -7.13 -2.71 -14.49
N GLN A 8 -6.69 -3.93 -14.17
CA GLN A 8 -6.17 -4.26 -12.86
C GLN A 8 -4.73 -3.78 -12.71
N TRP A 9 -4.43 -3.22 -11.55
CA TRP A 9 -3.11 -2.72 -11.16
C TRP A 9 -2.75 -3.28 -9.79
N TRP A 10 -1.50 -3.69 -9.64
CA TRP A 10 -0.86 -3.99 -8.37
C TRP A 10 -0.21 -2.71 -7.85
N VAL A 11 -0.77 -2.17 -6.78
CA VAL A 11 -0.18 -1.05 -6.04
C VAL A 11 0.66 -1.63 -4.92
N ILE A 12 1.97 -1.69 -5.15
CA ILE A 12 2.95 -2.22 -4.22
C ILE A 12 3.28 -1.14 -3.20
N TYR A 13 3.24 -1.50 -1.93
CA TYR A 13 3.44 -0.57 -0.83
C TYR A 13 4.35 -1.13 0.25
N ARG A 14 4.94 -0.20 1.01
CA ARG A 14 5.56 -0.45 2.29
C ARG A 14 4.77 0.29 3.36
N GLU A 15 4.37 -0.45 4.40
CA GLU A 15 3.68 0.13 5.56
C GLU A 15 4.53 -0.05 6.82
N THR A 16 4.55 0.99 7.65
CA THR A 16 5.06 0.99 9.02
C THR A 16 3.99 1.60 9.92
N VAL A 17 4.25 1.65 11.23
CA VAL A 17 3.30 2.22 12.21
C VAL A 17 2.87 3.65 11.88
N ILE A 18 3.74 4.45 11.26
CA ILE A 18 3.50 5.89 11.01
C ILE A 18 3.58 6.30 9.55
N ARG A 19 3.85 5.38 8.63
CA ARG A 19 4.08 5.68 7.21
C ARG A 19 3.50 4.59 6.34
N PHE A 20 2.86 5.04 5.27
CA PHE A 20 2.56 4.24 4.10
C PHE A 20 3.22 4.87 2.88
N GLU A 21 3.90 4.06 2.10
CA GLU A 21 4.65 4.47 0.92
C GLU A 21 4.29 3.56 -0.23
N ILE A 22 3.79 4.14 -1.32
CA ILE A 22 3.60 3.41 -2.58
C ILE A 22 4.98 3.31 -3.23
N VAL A 23 5.46 2.09 -3.39
CA VAL A 23 6.79 1.78 -3.93
C VAL A 23 6.73 1.63 -5.44
N ALA A 24 5.66 1.02 -5.96
CA ALA A 24 5.45 0.84 -7.39
C ALA A 24 3.96 0.63 -7.70
N VAL A 25 3.58 0.94 -8.93
CA VAL A 25 2.29 0.53 -9.50
C VAL A 25 2.58 -0.18 -10.81
N GLU A 26 2.19 -1.45 -10.90
CA GLU A 26 2.50 -2.33 -12.04
C GLU A 26 1.28 -3.16 -12.45
N PRO A 27 1.21 -3.66 -13.70
CA PRO A 27 0.19 -4.62 -14.08
C PRO A 27 0.36 -5.93 -13.27
N PRO A 28 -0.72 -6.72 -13.07
CA PRO A 28 -0.63 -8.01 -12.43
C PRO A 28 0.29 -8.97 -13.21
N PRO A 29 0.91 -9.94 -12.52
CA PRO A 29 1.63 -11.04 -13.15
C PRO A 29 0.77 -11.77 -14.18
N GLY A 30 1.40 -12.21 -15.29
CA GLY A 30 0.68 -12.78 -16.44
C GLY A 30 0.20 -14.22 -16.25
N ASP A 31 0.78 -14.95 -15.29
CA ASP A 31 0.44 -16.33 -14.97
C ASP A 31 0.66 -16.63 -13.47
N ASP A 32 0.19 -17.80 -13.03
CA ASP A 32 0.24 -18.23 -11.63
C ASP A 32 1.67 -18.40 -11.11
N ALA A 33 2.61 -18.83 -11.95
CA ALA A 33 4.01 -19.01 -11.53
C ALA A 33 4.69 -17.66 -11.28
N ALA A 34 4.46 -16.69 -12.18
CA ALA A 34 4.91 -15.31 -12.00
C ALA A 34 4.21 -14.64 -10.82
N PHE A 35 2.95 -14.98 -10.55
CA PHE A 35 2.24 -14.51 -9.36
C PHE A 35 2.92 -14.99 -8.07
N ASP A 36 3.18 -16.29 -7.97
CA ASP A 36 3.80 -16.89 -6.78
C ASP A 36 5.21 -16.34 -6.56
N GLU A 37 6.01 -16.22 -7.63
CA GLU A 37 7.35 -15.62 -7.58
C GLU A 37 7.29 -14.16 -7.12
N ARG A 38 6.35 -13.38 -7.67
CA ARG A 38 6.22 -11.96 -7.30
C ARG A 38 5.78 -11.80 -5.85
N CYS A 39 4.83 -12.60 -5.39
CA CYS A 39 4.39 -12.63 -3.99
C CYS A 39 5.54 -12.97 -3.04
N ALA A 40 6.33 -14.01 -3.37
CA ALA A 40 7.49 -14.40 -2.57
C ALA A 40 8.55 -13.29 -2.50
N GLN A 41 8.78 -12.59 -3.61
CA GLN A 41 9.70 -11.45 -3.64
C GLN A 41 9.20 -10.28 -2.78
N LEU A 42 7.92 -9.93 -2.88
CA LEU A 42 7.33 -8.86 -2.08
C LEU A 42 7.42 -9.19 -0.57
N GLU A 43 7.13 -10.43 -0.19
CA GLU A 43 7.25 -10.88 1.20
C GLU A 43 8.70 -10.79 1.70
N ALA A 44 9.68 -11.25 0.90
CA ALA A 44 11.10 -11.16 1.22
C ALA A 44 11.57 -9.70 1.41
N ASP A 45 10.99 -8.76 0.67
CA ASP A 45 11.32 -7.32 0.75
C ASP A 45 10.51 -6.57 1.81
N GLY A 46 9.61 -7.25 2.53
CA GLY A 46 8.70 -6.64 3.51
C GLY A 46 7.70 -5.68 2.87
N LEU A 47 7.23 -6.00 1.66
CA LEU A 47 6.27 -5.24 0.87
C LEU A 47 4.93 -5.98 0.79
N GLY A 48 3.86 -5.22 0.60
CA GLY A 48 2.53 -5.73 0.27
C GLY A 48 2.06 -5.20 -1.08
N ALA A 49 0.98 -5.77 -1.62
CA ALA A 49 0.31 -5.25 -2.81
C ALA A 49 -1.20 -5.22 -2.63
N TYR A 50 -1.84 -4.15 -3.12
CA TYR A 50 -3.28 -4.10 -3.36
C TYR A 50 -3.58 -4.29 -4.83
N VAL A 51 -4.64 -5.05 -5.14
CA VAL A 51 -5.15 -5.18 -6.51
C VAL A 51 -6.31 -4.21 -6.72
N ILE A 52 -6.13 -3.25 -7.61
CA ILE A 52 -7.05 -2.14 -7.83
C ILE A 52 -7.48 -2.10 -9.29
N ALA A 53 -8.79 -1.95 -9.53
CA ALA A 53 -9.31 -1.64 -10.86
C ALA A 53 -9.26 -0.11 -11.06
N ALA A 54 -8.54 0.34 -12.10
CA ALA A 54 -8.40 1.76 -12.42
C ALA A 54 -8.10 1.95 -13.92
N PRO A 55 -8.40 3.12 -14.49
CA PRO A 55 -8.09 3.42 -15.90
C PRO A 55 -6.57 3.47 -16.18
N ASP A 56 -5.77 3.85 -15.19
CA ASP A 56 -4.31 3.99 -15.30
C ASP A 56 -3.63 3.80 -13.93
N ALA A 57 -2.30 3.67 -13.97
CA ALA A 57 -1.46 3.42 -12.79
C ALA A 57 -1.51 4.57 -11.77
N ASP A 58 -1.56 5.82 -12.25
CA ASP A 58 -1.61 7.00 -11.38
C ASP A 58 -2.91 7.00 -10.58
N THR A 59 -4.04 6.76 -11.25
CA THR A 59 -5.36 6.65 -10.61
C THR A 59 -5.41 5.49 -9.62
N ALA A 60 -4.78 4.35 -9.93
CA ALA A 60 -4.69 3.22 -8.99
C ALA A 60 -3.93 3.61 -7.71
N GLY A 61 -2.79 4.28 -7.86
CA GLY A 61 -1.99 4.79 -6.75
C GLY A 61 -2.76 5.78 -5.87
N ASP A 62 -3.45 6.74 -6.50
CA ASP A 62 -4.28 7.73 -5.81
C ASP A 62 -5.41 7.09 -5.00
N ILE A 63 -6.09 6.09 -5.58
CA ILE A 63 -7.15 5.34 -4.89
C ILE A 63 -6.62 4.70 -3.61
N VAL A 64 -5.48 4.00 -3.69
CA VAL A 64 -4.89 3.32 -2.54
C VAL A 64 -4.39 4.30 -1.50
N GLY A 65 -3.68 5.36 -1.91
CA GLY A 65 -3.17 6.38 -1.01
C GLY A 65 -4.30 7.02 -0.21
N ARG A 66 -5.41 7.36 -0.88
CA ARG A 66 -6.59 7.92 -0.23
C ARG A 66 -7.26 6.92 0.71
N ALA A 67 -7.49 5.69 0.26
CA ALA A 67 -8.12 4.65 1.07
C ALA A 67 -7.30 4.34 2.33
N TRP A 68 -5.96 4.33 2.23
CA TRP A 68 -5.09 4.13 3.39
C TRP A 68 -5.21 5.28 4.39
N VAL A 69 -5.17 6.54 3.94
CA VAL A 69 -5.32 7.71 4.82
C VAL A 69 -6.68 7.68 5.53
N GLU A 70 -7.76 7.41 4.79
CA GLU A 70 -9.10 7.30 5.36
C GLU A 70 -9.19 6.16 6.39
N ALA A 71 -8.62 4.99 6.09
CA ALA A 71 -8.59 3.85 7.02
C ALA A 71 -7.72 4.14 8.26
N PHE A 72 -6.58 4.81 8.08
CA PHE A 72 -5.68 5.17 9.18
C PHE A 72 -6.35 6.16 10.14
N LEU A 73 -6.96 7.21 9.61
CA LEU A 73 -7.66 8.22 10.43
C LEU A 73 -8.92 7.69 11.09
N SER A 74 -9.55 6.66 10.51
CA SER A 74 -10.76 6.05 11.07
C SER A 74 -10.48 5.00 12.14
N ASP A 75 -9.22 4.58 12.31
CA ASP A 75 -8.82 3.57 13.29
C ASP A 75 -8.10 4.22 14.50
N PRO A 76 -8.79 4.37 15.65
CA PRO A 76 -8.20 4.99 16.84
C PRO A 76 -7.03 4.18 17.42
N GLN A 77 -6.95 2.87 17.15
CA GLN A 77 -5.83 2.04 17.63
C GLN A 77 -4.57 2.32 16.80
N ARG A 78 -4.71 2.45 15.48
CA ARG A 78 -3.60 2.86 14.59
C ARG A 78 -3.07 4.24 14.98
N LEU A 79 -3.96 5.19 15.26
CA LEU A 79 -3.56 6.52 15.71
C LEU A 79 -2.81 6.46 17.05
N ALA A 80 -3.32 5.72 18.03
CA ALA A 80 -2.65 5.55 19.32
C ALA A 80 -1.27 4.87 19.20
N ALA A 81 -1.14 3.87 18.32
CA ALA A 81 0.14 3.22 18.05
C ALA A 81 1.16 4.17 17.41
N ALA A 82 0.71 5.00 16.47
CA ALA A 82 1.53 6.04 15.86
C ALA A 82 2.01 7.08 16.88
N ASP A 83 1.12 7.58 17.74
CA ASP A 83 1.47 8.52 18.80
C ASP A 83 2.49 7.92 19.78
N ALA A 84 2.30 6.65 20.18
CA ALA A 84 3.24 5.95 21.06
C ALA A 84 4.62 5.77 20.41
N HIS A 85 4.67 5.53 19.10
CA HIS A 85 5.91 5.44 18.33
C HIS A 85 6.62 6.80 18.25
N LEU A 86 5.90 7.88 17.95
CA LEU A 86 6.47 9.23 17.94
C LEU A 86 7.00 9.66 19.32
N ALA A 87 6.29 9.29 20.39
CA ALA A 87 6.72 9.57 21.76
C ALA A 87 8.01 8.82 22.15
N THR A 88 8.25 7.62 21.60
CA THR A 88 9.49 6.88 21.83
C THR A 88 10.67 7.49 21.07
N LEU A 89 10.45 7.98 19.85
CA LEU A 89 11.47 8.69 19.07
C LEU A 89 11.87 10.03 19.70
N ASN A 90 10.94 10.71 20.36
CA ASN A 90 11.15 12.02 20.98
C ASN A 90 11.67 11.96 22.43
N ARG A 91 12.00 10.78 22.96
CA ARG A 91 12.59 10.70 24.32
C ARG A 91 14.02 11.24 24.30
N PRO A 92 14.37 12.22 25.15
CA PRO A 92 15.75 12.65 25.31
C PRO A 92 16.60 11.48 25.80
N ILE A 93 17.72 11.24 25.13
CA ILE A 93 18.76 10.31 25.58
C ILE A 93 19.32 10.90 26.88
N LYS A 94 19.15 10.18 28.00
CA LYS A 94 19.75 10.55 29.28
C LYS A 94 21.24 10.27 29.30
#